data_AF-A0A4R7JYL1-F1
#
_entry.id   AF-A0A4R7JYL1-F1
#
_cell.length_a   1.000
_cell.length_b   1.000
_cell.length_c   1.000
_cell.angle_alpha   90.00
_cell.angle_beta   90.00
_cell.angle_gamma   90.00
#
_symmetry.space_group_name_H-M   'P 1'
#
loop_
_entity.id
_entity.type
_entity.pdbx_description
1 polymer ?
#
loop_
_entity_poly.entity_id
_entity_poly.type
_entity_poly.pdbx_seq_one_letter_code
_entity_poly.pdbx_strand_id
1 'polypeptide(L)'
;MAPGHLSYLETHTADPGSGTLVRLADALGTTYGALQGGGSDRPSGRGSALRDPHLLDLGEEECRGLLSTHGVGRLVFTTEHGPAVLPVNYEVTDGVVAFRTASGSTTASAVEQQVAFEVDQVGDAMSLECPGRGSLPGRDRSG
;
A
#
# COMPACT_ATOMS: atom_id res chain seq x y z
N MET A 1 26.65 -4.37 3.83
CA MET A 1 25.55 -5.34 3.67
C MET A 1 26.11 -6.59 2.99
N ALA A 2 25.80 -7.79 3.50
CA ALA A 2 26.33 -9.04 2.95
C ALA A 2 25.62 -9.42 1.64
N PRO A 3 26.32 -9.90 0.60
CA PRO A 3 25.75 -10.16 -0.73
C PRO A 3 24.56 -11.15 -0.77
N GLY A 4 24.43 -12.04 0.22
CA GLY A 4 23.35 -13.03 0.28
C GLY A 4 22.07 -12.57 1.01
N HIS A 5 22.07 -11.37 1.59
CA HIS A 5 20.97 -10.92 2.46
C HIS A 5 19.65 -10.74 1.71
N LEU A 6 19.68 -10.31 0.44
CA LEU A 6 18.48 -10.14 -0.36
C LEU A 6 17.82 -11.49 -0.70
N SER A 7 18.60 -12.46 -1.17
CA SER A 7 18.10 -13.79 -1.53
C SER A 7 17.56 -14.57 -0.32
N TYR A 8 18.13 -14.33 0.86
CA TYR A 8 17.60 -14.83 2.12
C TYR A 8 16.22 -14.24 2.44
N LEU A 9 16.05 -12.93 2.32
CA LEU A 9 14.76 -12.25 2.55
C LEU A 9 13.69 -12.64 1.52
N GLU A 10 14.07 -12.93 0.28
CA GLU A 10 13.14 -13.35 -0.78
C GLU A 10 12.58 -14.77 -0.57
N THR A 11 13.33 -15.63 0.13
CA THR A 11 12.97 -17.04 0.35
C THR A 11 12.46 -17.35 1.76
N HIS A 12 12.67 -16.44 2.72
CA HIS A 12 12.27 -16.62 4.11
C HIS A 12 11.36 -15.49 4.55
N THR A 13 10.13 -15.83 4.95
CA THR A 13 9.25 -14.88 5.65
C THR A 13 9.98 -14.33 6.86
N ALA A 14 10.08 -13.01 6.96
CA ALA A 14 10.63 -12.37 8.14
C ALA A 14 9.69 -12.64 9.33
N ASP A 15 10.15 -13.44 10.28
CA ASP A 15 9.53 -13.63 11.60
C ASP A 15 10.40 -12.99 12.68
N PRO A 16 10.43 -11.65 12.77
CA PRO A 16 11.20 -10.97 13.80
C PRO A 16 10.61 -11.29 15.17
N GLY A 17 11.45 -11.77 16.08
CA GLY A 17 11.04 -12.00 17.47
C GLY A 17 10.46 -10.74 18.11
N SER A 18 9.54 -10.91 19.06
CA SER A 18 8.78 -9.81 19.67
C SER A 18 9.66 -8.69 20.24
N GLY A 19 10.79 -9.02 20.85
CA GLY A 19 11.75 -8.03 21.37
C GLY A 19 12.44 -7.18 20.30
N THR A 20 12.53 -7.66 19.06
CA THR A 20 13.00 -6.87 17.91
C THR A 20 11.92 -5.91 17.45
N LEU A 21 10.67 -6.37 17.37
CA LEU A 21 9.53 -5.53 17.02
C LEU A 21 9.27 -4.42 18.06
N VAL A 22 9.43 -4.70 19.35
CA VAL A 22 9.29 -3.67 20.40
C VAL A 22 10.34 -2.57 20.24
N ARG A 23 11.60 -2.91 19.95
CA ARG A 23 12.67 -1.93 19.72
C ARG A 23 12.47 -1.12 18.45
N LEU A 24 11.98 -1.75 17.39
CA LEU A 24 11.58 -1.06 16.16
C LEU A 24 10.41 -0.10 16.42
N ALA A 25 9.42 -0.52 17.20
CA ALA A 25 8.27 0.32 17.53
C ALA A 25 8.72 1.60 18.25
N ASP A 26 9.59 1.46 19.26
CA ASP A 26 10.15 2.58 20.00
C ASP A 26 10.96 3.52 19.10
N ALA A 27 11.84 2.96 18.25
CA ALA A 27 12.67 3.75 17.33
C ALA A 27 11.85 4.50 16.26
N LEU A 28 10.72 3.95 15.83
CA LEU A 28 9.82 4.53 14.84
C LEU A 28 8.72 5.40 15.47
N GLY A 29 8.66 5.54 16.80
CA GLY A 29 7.58 6.25 17.49
C GLY A 29 6.19 5.60 17.29
N THR A 30 6.13 4.29 17.07
CA THR A 30 4.90 3.51 16.82
C THR A 30 4.69 2.43 17.88
N THR A 31 3.71 1.55 17.70
CA THR A 31 3.40 0.47 18.65
C THR A 31 3.72 -0.92 18.07
N TYR A 32 4.04 -1.86 18.96
CA TYR A 32 4.21 -3.28 18.60
C TYR A 32 2.99 -3.83 17.83
N GLY A 33 1.77 -3.48 18.26
CA GLY A 33 0.54 -3.89 17.59
C GLY A 33 0.40 -3.32 16.17
N ALA A 34 0.86 -2.08 15.94
CA ALA A 34 0.90 -1.49 14.61
C ALA A 34 1.88 -2.23 13.68
N LEU A 35 3.07 -2.58 14.18
CA LEU A 35 4.07 -3.34 13.41
C LEU A 35 3.67 -4.79 13.13
N GLN A 36 2.83 -5.41 13.98
CA GLN A 36 2.24 -6.72 13.71
C GLN A 36 1.08 -6.68 12.70
N GLY A 37 0.77 -5.52 12.12
CA GLY A 37 -0.38 -5.34 11.24
C GLY A 37 -1.73 -5.43 11.96
N GLY A 38 -1.72 -5.35 13.30
CA GLY A 38 -2.91 -5.37 14.17
C GLY A 38 -3.39 -3.97 14.57
N GLY A 39 -2.73 -2.91 14.11
CA GLY A 39 -3.16 -1.53 14.32
C GLY A 39 -4.55 -1.28 13.74
N SER A 40 -5.30 -0.36 14.36
CA SER A 40 -6.69 -0.02 14.05
C SER A 40 -6.94 0.50 12.63
N ASP A 41 -5.88 0.68 11.84
CA ASP A 41 -5.93 1.08 10.43
C ASP A 41 -5.52 -0.08 9.53
N ARG A 42 -6.10 -1.27 9.78
CA ARG A 42 -6.15 -2.28 8.74
C ARG A 42 -7.09 -1.71 7.67
N PRO A 43 -6.64 -1.44 6.43
CA PRO A 43 -7.58 -1.16 5.37
C PRO A 43 -8.61 -2.28 5.39
N SER A 44 -9.88 -1.95 5.23
CA SER A 44 -10.97 -2.91 5.26
C SER A 44 -10.89 -3.86 4.06
N GLY A 45 -9.85 -4.69 3.97
CA GLY A 45 -9.68 -5.80 3.03
C GLY A 45 -10.44 -7.05 3.49
N ARG A 46 -11.17 -6.95 4.60
CA ARG A 46 -12.41 -7.69 4.82
C ARG A 46 -13.57 -6.71 4.92
N GLY A 47 -13.68 -5.79 3.99
CA GLY A 47 -14.97 -5.19 3.72
C GLY A 47 -15.91 -6.37 3.45
N SER A 48 -17.02 -6.47 4.18
CA SER A 48 -18.21 -7.02 3.54
C SER A 48 -18.23 -6.39 2.16
N ALA A 49 -18.21 -7.19 1.09
CA ALA A 49 -18.44 -6.67 -0.26
C ALA A 49 -19.51 -5.59 -0.12
N LEU A 50 -19.19 -4.37 -0.57
CA LEU A 50 -20.07 -3.22 -0.44
C LEU A 50 -21.48 -3.73 -0.78
N ARG A 51 -22.44 -3.57 0.13
CA ARG A 51 -23.78 -4.18 -0.05
C ARG A 51 -24.45 -3.70 -1.33
N ASP A 52 -23.93 -2.60 -1.90
CA ASP A 52 -24.31 -2.01 -3.17
C ASP A 52 -23.08 -1.35 -3.84
N PRO A 53 -22.25 -2.10 -4.61
CA PRO A 53 -21.13 -1.50 -5.31
C PRO A 53 -21.65 -0.77 -6.55
N HIS A 54 -21.52 0.55 -6.56
CA HIS A 54 -21.82 1.36 -7.74
C HIS A 54 -20.55 1.59 -8.55
N LEU A 55 -20.64 1.30 -9.85
CA LEU A 55 -19.65 1.75 -10.81
C LEU A 55 -19.99 3.19 -11.18
N LEU A 56 -19.02 4.08 -11.02
CA LEU A 56 -19.12 5.48 -11.43
C LEU A 56 -18.29 5.63 -12.69
N ASP A 57 -18.93 6.07 -13.77
CA ASP A 57 -18.21 6.50 -14.97
C ASP A 57 -17.53 7.84 -14.65
N LEU A 58 -16.19 7.83 -14.70
CA LEU A 58 -15.37 9.02 -14.48
C LEU A 58 -14.93 9.58 -15.83
N GLY A 59 -14.97 10.91 -15.95
CA GLY A 59 -14.33 11.60 -17.05
C GLY A 59 -12.81 11.45 -17.01
N GLU A 60 -12.14 11.73 -18.13
CA GLU A 60 -10.68 11.62 -18.21
C GLU A 60 -9.98 12.49 -17.15
N GLU A 61 -10.39 13.75 -17.00
CA GLU A 61 -9.81 14.67 -16.01
C GLU A 61 -9.95 14.16 -14.56
N GLU A 62 -11.08 13.52 -14.24
CA GLU A 62 -11.32 12.94 -12.91
C GLU A 62 -10.44 11.72 -12.69
N CYS A 63 -10.32 10.84 -13.69
CA CYS A 63 -9.37 9.72 -13.67
C CYS A 63 -7.94 10.22 -13.48
N ARG A 64 -7.53 11.27 -14.20
CA ARG A 64 -6.20 11.88 -14.07
C ARG A 64 -5.98 12.49 -12.69
N GLY A 65 -6.99 13.16 -12.13
CA GLY A 65 -6.94 13.72 -10.78
C GLY A 65 -6.84 12.67 -9.66
N LEU A 66 -7.31 11.44 -9.91
CA LEU A 66 -7.20 10.33 -8.97
C LEU A 66 -5.89 9.55 -9.07
N LEU A 67 -5.11 9.74 -10.15
CA LEU A 67 -3.77 9.16 -10.24
C LEU A 67 -2.85 9.83 -9.21
N SER A 68 -2.26 9.03 -8.32
CA SER A 68 -1.15 9.52 -7.48
C SER A 68 0.07 9.78 -8.36
N THR A 69 0.92 10.75 -7.99
CA THR A 69 2.18 11.02 -8.69
C THR A 69 3.11 9.79 -8.68
N HIS A 70 3.03 8.97 -7.63
CA HIS A 70 3.76 7.72 -7.49
C HIS A 70 3.02 6.74 -6.56
N GLY A 71 3.25 5.45 -6.74
CA GLY A 71 2.67 4.44 -5.85
C GLY A 71 2.72 3.02 -6.41
N VAL A 72 1.81 2.19 -5.94
CA VAL A 72 1.61 0.82 -6.42
C VAL A 72 0.37 0.79 -7.31
N GLY A 73 0.46 0.14 -8.46
CA GLY A 73 -0.66 -0.15 -9.34
C GLY A 73 -0.62 -1.59 -9.84
N ARG A 74 -1.67 -2.02 -10.55
CA ARG A 74 -1.75 -3.33 -11.20
C ARG A 74 -1.77 -3.15 -12.71
N LEU A 75 -0.85 -3.84 -13.36
CA LEU A 75 -0.82 -3.95 -14.82
C LEU A 75 -1.56 -5.22 -15.24
N VAL A 76 -2.60 -5.06 -16.06
CA VAL A 76 -3.39 -6.14 -16.65
C VAL A 76 -3.09 -6.23 -18.14
N PHE A 77 -2.65 -7.39 -18.60
CA PHE A 77 -2.26 -7.62 -19.99
C PHE A 77 -2.44 -9.09 -20.37
N THR A 78 -2.39 -9.39 -21.67
CA THR A 78 -2.55 -10.75 -22.18
C THR A 78 -1.18 -11.43 -22.33
N THR A 79 -1.10 -12.68 -21.91
CA THR A 79 0.06 -13.55 -22.12
C THR A 79 -0.33 -14.78 -22.92
N GLU A 80 0.67 -15.55 -23.38
CA GLU A 80 0.50 -16.87 -24.02
C GLU A 80 -0.36 -17.84 -23.18
N HIS A 81 -0.41 -17.65 -21.85
CA HIS A 81 -1.14 -18.51 -20.92
C HIS A 81 -2.49 -17.91 -20.48
N GLY A 82 -2.88 -16.75 -21.01
CA GLY A 82 -4.10 -16.03 -20.65
C GLY A 82 -3.84 -14.64 -20.02
N PRO A 83 -4.88 -13.98 -19.48
CA PRO A 83 -4.75 -12.67 -18.86
C PRO A 83 -3.92 -12.76 -17.57
N ALA A 84 -2.98 -11.83 -17.43
CA ALA A 84 -2.13 -11.69 -16.25
C ALA A 84 -2.38 -10.34 -15.58
N VAL A 85 -2.28 -10.33 -14.25
CA VAL A 85 -2.38 -9.13 -13.40
C VAL A 85 -1.16 -9.09 -12.50
N LEU A 86 -0.30 -8.07 -12.63
CA LEU A 86 0.94 -7.96 -11.85
C LEU A 86 1.03 -6.61 -11.13
N PRO A 87 1.40 -6.58 -9.84
CA PRO A 87 1.66 -5.33 -9.15
C PRO A 87 2.95 -4.68 -9.66
N VAL A 88 2.91 -3.36 -9.89
CA VAL A 88 4.05 -2.55 -10.33
C VAL A 88 4.13 -1.26 -9.52
N ASN A 89 5.36 -0.83 -9.21
CA ASN A 89 5.58 0.55 -8.79
C ASN A 89 5.52 1.44 -10.02
N TYR A 90 4.80 2.55 -9.92
CA TYR A 90 4.64 3.49 -11.03
C TYR A 90 4.90 4.93 -10.61
N GLU A 91 5.14 5.76 -11.61
CA GLU A 91 5.24 7.22 -11.54
C GLU A 91 4.42 7.82 -12.67
N VAL A 92 3.84 9.01 -12.46
CA VAL A 92 3.13 9.77 -13.50
C VAL A 92 3.93 11.02 -13.84
N THR A 93 4.43 11.09 -15.07
CA THR A 93 5.22 12.22 -15.57
C THR A 93 4.63 12.68 -16.90
N ASP A 94 4.31 13.97 -17.01
CA ASP A 94 3.72 14.57 -18.22
C ASP A 94 2.49 13.82 -18.75
N GLY A 95 1.65 13.30 -17.84
CA GLY A 95 0.46 12.52 -18.17
C GLY A 95 0.72 11.07 -18.59
N VAL A 96 1.98 10.62 -18.57
CA VAL A 96 2.41 9.27 -18.91
C VAL A 96 2.62 8.46 -17.62
N VAL A 97 2.02 7.27 -17.56
CA VAL A 97 2.30 6.30 -16.49
C VAL A 97 3.54 5.52 -16.86
N ALA A 98 4.60 5.66 -16.08
CA ALA A 98 5.85 4.94 -16.24
C ALA A 98 6.03 3.91 -15.11
N PHE A 99 6.52 2.72 -15.45
CA PHE A 99 6.92 1.71 -14.47
C PHE A 99 8.20 1.02 -14.93
N ARG A 100 8.95 0.46 -13.98
CA ARG A 100 10.21 -0.23 -14.28
C ARG A 100 9.94 -1.68 -14.64
N THR A 101 10.57 -2.15 -15.71
CA THR A 101 10.56 -3.55 -16.12
C THR A 101 11.97 -3.98 -16.53
N ALA A 102 12.24 -5.29 -16.54
CA ALA A 102 13.51 -5.87 -16.94
C ALA A 102 13.31 -6.78 -18.16
N SER A 103 14.27 -6.83 -19.07
CA SER A 103 14.22 -7.73 -20.22
C SER A 103 14.00 -9.18 -19.76
N GLY A 104 13.00 -9.86 -20.33
CA GLY A 104 12.63 -11.23 -19.98
C GLY A 104 11.71 -11.37 -18.76
N SER A 105 11.30 -10.28 -18.10
CA SER A 105 10.24 -10.34 -17.08
C SER A 105 8.88 -10.61 -17.72
N THR A 106 7.94 -11.11 -16.93
CA THR A 106 6.53 -11.25 -17.38
C THR A 106 5.95 -9.90 -17.82
N THR A 107 6.30 -8.81 -17.14
CA THR A 107 5.87 -7.45 -17.51
C THR A 107 6.50 -6.95 -18.81
N ALA A 108 7.67 -7.46 -19.24
CA ALA A 108 8.25 -7.12 -20.53
C ALA A 108 7.42 -7.64 -21.71
N SER A 109 6.64 -8.71 -21.52
CA SER A 109 5.73 -9.19 -22.56
C SER A 109 4.61 -8.19 -22.88
N ALA A 110 4.27 -7.29 -21.94
CA ALA A 110 3.23 -6.28 -22.14
C ALA A 110 3.63 -5.15 -23.12
N VAL A 111 4.89 -5.12 -23.57
CA VAL A 111 5.38 -4.12 -24.53
C VAL A 111 4.62 -4.24 -25.85
N GLU A 112 4.23 -3.10 -26.43
CA GLU A 112 3.44 -2.99 -27.67
C GLU A 112 2.04 -3.64 -27.62
N GLN A 113 1.55 -3.98 -26.43
CA GLN A 113 0.19 -4.49 -26.23
C GLN A 113 -0.74 -3.43 -25.65
N GLN A 114 -2.04 -3.62 -25.89
CA GLN A 114 -3.06 -2.91 -25.13
C GLN A 114 -3.10 -3.48 -23.71
N VAL A 115 -2.98 -2.61 -22.73
CA VAL A 115 -2.98 -2.96 -21.30
C VAL A 115 -4.06 -2.18 -20.57
N ALA A 116 -4.53 -2.73 -19.45
CA ALA A 116 -5.29 -1.96 -18.46
C ALA A 116 -4.42 -1.72 -17.23
N PHE A 117 -4.57 -0.53 -16.64
CA PHE A 117 -3.82 -0.13 -15.47
C PHE A 117 -4.78 0.30 -14.36
N GLU A 118 -4.62 -0.29 -13.19
CA GLU A 118 -5.36 0.04 -11.97
C GLU A 118 -4.38 0.67 -10.97
N VAL A 119 -4.80 1.73 -10.29
CA VAL A 119 -4.02 2.32 -9.18
C VAL A 119 -4.60 1.86 -7.86
N ASP A 120 -3.74 1.34 -6.97
CA ASP A 120 -4.11 1.06 -5.60
C ASP A 120 -3.88 2.33 -4.75
N GLN A 121 -4.93 2.83 -4.10
CA GLN A 121 -4.78 3.89 -3.12
C GLN A 121 -4.25 3.29 -1.80
N VAL A 122 -2.92 3.26 -1.66
CA VAL A 122 -2.28 2.94 -0.38
C VAL A 122 -2.19 4.23 0.42
N GLY A 123 -3.09 4.40 1.40
CA GLY A 123 -3.12 5.59 2.25
C GLY A 123 -1.81 5.77 3.04
N ASP A 124 -1.46 7.03 3.30
CA ASP A 124 -0.37 7.38 4.20
C ASP A 124 -0.81 7.16 5.65
N ALA A 125 -0.50 5.98 6.20
CA ALA A 125 -0.73 5.68 7.61
C ALA A 125 0.25 6.43 8.56
N MET A 126 1.02 7.41 8.05
CA MET A 126 2.09 8.07 8.78
C MET A 126 1.88 9.58 9.00
N SER A 127 0.62 10.03 9.10
CA SER A 127 0.30 11.39 9.53
C SER A 127 -1.04 11.46 10.27
N LEU A 128 -1.12 10.82 11.43
CA LEU A 128 -2.11 11.18 12.46
C LEU A 128 -1.39 11.45 13.77
N GLU A 129 -0.80 12.64 13.87
CA GLU A 129 -0.64 13.29 15.16
C GLU A 129 -2.06 13.54 15.72
N CYS A 130 -2.47 12.76 16.71
CA CYS A 130 -3.67 13.07 17.49
C CYS A 130 -3.42 14.36 18.29
N PRO A 131 -4.12 15.48 18.03
CA PRO A 131 -4.01 16.65 18.87
C PRO A 131 -4.65 16.36 20.23
N GLY A 132 -3.84 16.51 21.28
CA GLY A 132 -4.19 16.70 22.69
C GLY A 132 -5.56 16.25 23.18
N ARG A 133 -5.59 15.11 23.88
CA ARG A 133 -6.70 14.81 24.80
C ARG A 133 -6.59 15.75 26.00
N GLY A 134 -7.34 16.85 25.94
CA GLY A 134 -7.50 17.80 27.02
C GLY A 134 -7.92 17.13 28.34
N SER A 135 -7.26 17.56 29.41
CA SER A 135 -7.53 17.22 30.81
C SER A 135 -9.00 17.49 31.17
N LEU A 136 -9.68 16.51 31.75
CA LEU A 136 -10.95 16.72 32.46
C LEU A 136 -10.66 17.12 33.92
N PRO A 137 -11.28 18.18 34.46
CA PRO A 137 -11.03 18.64 35.82
C PRO A 137 -11.65 17.68 36.86
N GLY A 138 -10.94 17.56 38.00
CA GLY A 138 -11.27 16.68 39.10
C GLY A 138 -12.63 16.95 39.72
N ARG A 139 -13.31 15.85 40.07
CA ARG A 139 -14.50 15.88 40.92
C ARG A 139 -14.07 16.14 42.37
N ASP A 140 -14.35 17.36 42.81
CA ASP A 140 -14.54 17.76 44.21
C ASP A 140 -15.47 16.76 44.92
N ARG A 141 -14.99 16.24 46.06
CA ARG A 141 -15.82 15.67 47.12
C ARG A 141 -16.12 16.79 48.12
N SER A 142 -17.39 17.11 48.35
CA SER A 142 -17.92 17.69 49.59
C SER A 142 -19.44 17.79 49.52
N GLY A 143 -20.13 17.34 50.57
CA GLY A 143 -21.58 17.48 50.77
C GLY A 143 -22.22 16.24 51.35
#